data_AF-A0A0F7FBR0-F1
#
_entry.id   AF-A0A0F7FBR0-F1
#
_cell.length_a   1.000
_cell.length_b   1.000
_cell.length_c   1.000
_cell.angle_alpha   90.00
_cell.angle_beta   90.00
_cell.angle_gamma   90.00
#
_symmetry.space_group_name_H-M   'P 1'
#
loop_
_entity.id
_entity.type
_entity.pdbx_description
1 polymer ?
#
loop_
_entity_poly.entity_id
_entity_poly.type
_entity_poly.pdbx_seq_one_letter_code
_entity_poly.pdbx_strand_id
1 'polypeptide(L)'
;MKIFSKKGNDNKQDLLSIEVEIDRRKEYKNISKHKRVLMPVIDWRISLYINGHKLYEDEVFVEDVYFKSLLYPGKYPMFTCTCGIFGCGGYYVNVVHNYETMIWTTQQSPFMERTIKSSNKFVFSWRNIIEFTEELIQRLEELKSLMISNKLEFRYDLEKYKDIMQEIKIKRRLQ
;
A
#
# COMPACT_ATOMS: atom_id res chain seq x y z
N MET A 1 15.93 16.39 -40.40
CA MET A 1 14.80 16.37 -39.43
C MET A 1 15.40 16.62 -38.04
N LYS A 2 15.22 17.83 -37.49
CA LYS A 2 15.80 18.21 -36.19
C LYS A 2 14.94 17.62 -35.08
N ILE A 3 15.48 16.65 -34.34
CA ILE A 3 14.83 16.08 -33.16
C ILE A 3 15.04 17.06 -32.02
N PHE A 4 14.02 17.88 -31.75
CA PHE A 4 13.95 18.64 -30.51
C PHE A 4 13.64 17.65 -29.38
N SER A 5 14.65 17.33 -28.57
CA SER A 5 14.43 16.75 -27.25
C SER A 5 13.68 17.77 -26.41
N LYS A 6 12.36 17.58 -26.27
CA LYS A 6 11.57 18.25 -25.24
C LYS A 6 12.09 17.72 -23.90
N LYS A 7 12.92 18.52 -23.22
CA LYS A 7 13.09 18.45 -21.76
C LYS A 7 11.69 18.58 -21.15
N GLY A 8 11.11 17.45 -20.78
CA GLY A 8 9.82 17.40 -20.10
C GLY A 8 10.02 17.86 -18.66
N ASN A 9 9.48 19.03 -18.35
CA ASN A 9 9.25 19.62 -17.04
C ASN A 9 9.34 18.62 -15.85
N ASP A 10 10.43 18.67 -15.08
CA ASP A 10 10.76 17.80 -13.92
C ASP A 10 9.86 18.04 -12.68
N ASN A 11 8.68 18.64 -12.84
CA ASN A 11 7.83 19.15 -11.75
C ASN A 11 6.46 18.47 -11.62
N LYS A 12 6.23 17.32 -12.28
CA LYS A 12 4.98 16.60 -12.09
C LYS A 12 5.12 15.67 -10.90
N GLN A 13 4.46 16.01 -9.80
CA GLN A 13 4.30 15.11 -8.66
C GLN A 13 3.53 13.87 -9.12
N ASP A 14 4.00 12.71 -8.68
CA ASP A 14 3.34 11.43 -8.90
C ASP A 14 2.11 11.31 -7.99
N LEU A 15 1.15 10.49 -8.41
CA LEU A 15 -0.08 10.21 -7.68
C LEU A 15 -0.06 8.76 -7.20
N LEU A 16 -0.10 8.55 -5.89
CA LEU A 16 -0.33 7.25 -5.27
C LEU A 16 -1.83 7.07 -4.98
N SER A 17 -2.39 5.92 -5.34
CA SER A 17 -3.79 5.56 -5.05
C SER A 17 -3.94 4.08 -4.70
N ILE A 18 -5.02 3.72 -4.02
CA ILE A 18 -5.37 2.34 -3.66
C ILE A 18 -6.63 1.86 -4.36
N GLU A 19 -6.76 0.55 -4.46
CA GLU A 19 -8.02 -0.14 -4.66
C GLU A 19 -8.06 -1.34 -3.69
N VAL A 20 -9.19 -1.53 -3.01
CA VAL A 20 -9.38 -2.64 -2.09
C VAL A 20 -10.52 -3.51 -2.58
N GLU A 21 -10.20 -4.75 -2.93
CA GLU A 21 -11.16 -5.77 -3.31
C GLU A 21 -11.49 -6.61 -2.07
N ILE A 22 -12.77 -6.86 -1.80
CA ILE A 22 -13.24 -7.69 -0.69
C ILE A 22 -14.26 -8.68 -1.25
N ASP A 23 -13.98 -9.98 -1.14
CA ASP A 23 -14.89 -11.06 -1.48
C ASP A 23 -15.39 -11.76 -0.20
N ARG A 24 -16.69 -12.02 -0.16
CA ARG A 24 -17.35 -12.71 0.95
C ARG A 24 -18.00 -13.98 0.43
N ARG A 25 -17.54 -15.11 0.96
CA ARG A 25 -18.16 -16.41 0.70
C ARG A 25 -18.41 -17.20 1.98
N LYS A 26 -19.08 -18.33 1.84
CA LYS A 26 -19.26 -19.31 2.90
C LYS A 26 -18.61 -20.61 2.48
N GLU A 27 -17.78 -21.18 3.35
CA GLU A 27 -17.09 -22.45 3.09
C GLU A 27 -17.37 -23.43 4.22
N TYR A 28 -17.52 -24.71 3.87
CA TYR A 28 -17.52 -25.77 4.87
C TYR A 28 -16.09 -26.01 5.36
N LYS A 29 -15.81 -25.67 6.61
CA LYS A 29 -14.54 -25.98 7.26
C LYS A 29 -14.69 -27.21 8.15
N ASN A 30 -13.73 -28.12 8.07
CA ASN A 30 -13.64 -29.26 8.99
C ASN A 30 -13.15 -28.74 10.35
N ILE A 31 -13.95 -28.90 11.39
CA ILE A 31 -13.52 -28.65 12.78
C ILE A 31 -13.19 -29.94 13.53
N SER A 32 -13.60 -31.08 12.97
CA SER A 32 -13.14 -32.41 13.36
C SER A 32 -13.31 -33.38 12.19
N LYS A 33 -12.82 -34.62 12.32
CA LYS A 33 -12.95 -35.67 11.30
C LYS A 33 -14.40 -35.93 10.84
N HIS A 34 -15.40 -35.61 11.69
CA HIS A 34 -16.81 -35.91 11.43
C HIS A 34 -17.72 -34.66 11.47
N LYS A 35 -17.16 -33.47 11.71
CA LYS A 35 -17.96 -32.25 11.86
C LYS A 35 -17.46 -31.15 10.93
N ARG A 36 -18.36 -30.75 10.03
CA ARG A 36 -18.20 -29.58 9.16
C ARG A 36 -19.15 -28.49 9.63
N VAL A 37 -18.66 -27.26 9.60
CA VAL A 37 -19.48 -26.08 9.87
C VAL A 37 -19.34 -25.15 8.68
N LEU A 38 -20.46 -24.61 8.22
CA LEU A 38 -20.46 -23.56 7.23
C LEU A 38 -19.98 -22.27 7.91
N MET A 39 -18.79 -21.81 7.54
CA MET A 39 -18.16 -20.63 8.13
C MET A 39 -18.03 -19.52 7.08
N PRO A 40 -18.22 -18.24 7.47
CA PRO A 40 -17.91 -17.13 6.59
C PRO A 40 -16.40 -17.07 6.34
N VAL A 41 -16.03 -16.81 5.09
CA VAL A 41 -14.66 -16.51 4.67
C VAL A 41 -14.70 -15.14 4.00
N ILE A 42 -13.80 -14.27 4.43
CA ILE A 42 -13.60 -12.95 3.83
C ILE A 42 -12.19 -12.96 3.27
N ASP A 43 -12.10 -12.91 1.95
CA ASP A 43 -10.85 -12.67 1.24
C ASP A 43 -10.81 -11.19 0.86
N TRP A 44 -9.63 -10.59 0.93
CA TRP A 44 -9.46 -9.20 0.56
C TRP A 44 -8.05 -8.96 0.02
N ARG A 45 -7.90 -7.92 -0.81
CA ARG A 45 -6.63 -7.57 -1.45
C ARG A 45 -6.51 -6.06 -1.56
N ILE A 46 -5.34 -5.51 -1.19
CA ILE A 46 -4.97 -4.13 -1.50
C ILE A 46 -4.15 -4.12 -2.79
N SER A 47 -4.60 -3.37 -3.78
CA SER A 47 -3.86 -3.04 -4.98
C SER A 47 -3.37 -1.59 -4.91
N LEU A 48 -2.13 -1.36 -5.31
CA LEU A 48 -1.53 -0.04 -5.38
C LEU A 48 -1.34 0.42 -6.81
N TYR A 49 -1.48 1.72 -7.02
CA TYR A 49 -1.27 2.35 -8.31
C TYR A 49 -0.39 3.59 -8.14
N ILE A 50 0.56 3.75 -9.07
CA ILE A 50 1.31 5.00 -9.21
C ILE A 50 0.98 5.57 -10.59
N ASN A 51 0.45 6.79 -10.63
CA ASN A 51 -0.02 7.46 -11.84
C ASN A 51 -1.03 6.62 -12.65
N GLY A 52 -1.88 5.86 -11.97
CA GLY A 52 -2.86 4.97 -12.60
C GLY A 52 -2.29 3.64 -13.10
N HIS A 53 -0.99 3.39 -12.93
CA HIS A 53 -0.37 2.11 -13.29
C HIS A 53 -0.28 1.19 -12.07
N LYS A 54 -0.85 -0.01 -12.21
CA LYS A 54 -0.90 -1.02 -11.15
C LYS A 54 0.50 -1.53 -10.82
N LEU A 55 0.79 -1.63 -9.54
CA LEU A 55 2.00 -2.29 -9.04
C LEU A 55 1.89 -3.82 -9.20
N TYR A 56 3.04 -4.49 -9.18
CA TYR A 56 3.11 -5.94 -9.39
C TYR A 56 2.24 -6.69 -8.39
N GLU A 57 1.37 -7.55 -8.89
CA GLU A 57 0.24 -8.05 -8.13
C GLU A 57 0.63 -9.19 -7.16
N ASP A 58 1.68 -9.94 -7.48
CA ASP A 58 2.23 -10.99 -6.62
C ASP A 58 3.06 -10.42 -5.46
N GLU A 59 3.30 -9.11 -5.48
CA GLU A 59 3.97 -8.38 -4.42
C GLU A 59 2.95 -7.77 -3.47
N VAL A 60 2.82 -8.38 -2.30
CA VAL A 60 1.92 -7.99 -1.23
C VAL A 60 2.45 -6.76 -0.52
N PHE A 61 1.65 -5.70 -0.49
CA PHE A 61 1.92 -4.49 0.25
C PHE A 61 1.87 -4.74 1.77
N VAL A 62 2.91 -4.30 2.48
CA VAL A 62 3.02 -4.45 3.94
C VAL A 62 2.70 -3.10 4.60
N GLU A 63 1.46 -2.95 5.06
CA GLU A 63 0.93 -1.69 5.57
C GLU A 63 1.67 -1.19 6.83
N ASP A 64 1.97 -2.05 7.81
CA ASP A 64 2.72 -1.64 9.01
C ASP A 64 4.11 -1.08 8.67
N VAL A 65 4.76 -1.63 7.63
CA VAL A 65 6.05 -1.13 7.13
C VAL A 65 5.87 0.20 6.42
N TYR A 66 4.80 0.37 5.64
CA TYR A 66 4.43 1.66 5.06
C TYR A 66 4.23 2.74 6.13
N PHE A 67 3.42 2.49 7.16
CA PHE A 67 3.18 3.46 8.23
C PHE A 67 4.46 3.83 8.98
N LYS A 68 5.36 2.87 9.23
CA LYS A 68 6.71 3.14 9.78
C LYS A 68 7.53 4.06 8.88
N SER A 69 7.42 3.93 7.57
CA SER A 69 8.14 4.75 6.59
C SER A 69 7.63 6.19 6.50
N LEU A 70 6.42 6.47 6.99
CA LEU A 70 5.90 7.84 7.10
C LEU A 70 6.63 8.64 8.17
N LEU A 71 7.05 7.99 9.26
CA LEU A 71 7.69 8.64 10.41
C LEU A 71 9.15 8.99 10.16
N TYR A 72 9.89 8.12 9.48
CA TYR A 72 11.34 8.25 9.29
C TYR A 72 11.75 7.92 7.85
N PRO A 73 12.74 8.63 7.29
CA PRO A 73 13.37 8.22 6.03
C PRO A 73 14.21 6.96 6.24
N GLY A 74 14.36 6.14 5.21
CA GLY A 74 15.09 4.88 5.30
C GLY A 74 14.73 3.88 4.21
N LYS A 75 15.29 2.68 4.30
CA LYS A 75 15.04 1.58 3.36
C LYS A 75 14.09 0.57 3.98
N TYR A 76 12.91 0.39 3.37
CA TYR A 76 11.80 -0.37 3.94
C TYR A 76 11.40 -1.56 3.07
N PRO A 77 11.21 -2.77 3.64
CA PRO A 77 10.66 -3.93 2.95
C PRO A 77 9.14 -3.78 2.78
N MET A 78 8.71 -2.80 1.99
CA MET A 78 7.30 -2.40 1.87
C MET A 78 6.45 -3.38 1.05
N PHE A 79 7.11 -4.29 0.32
CA PHE A 79 6.48 -5.31 -0.51
C PHE A 79 7.13 -6.67 -0.26
N THR A 80 6.32 -7.72 -0.19
CA THR A 80 6.74 -9.11 0.05
C THR A 80 5.99 -10.09 -0.86
N CYS A 81 6.52 -11.30 -1.06
CA CYS A 81 5.77 -12.37 -1.74
C CYS A 81 4.44 -12.67 -1.02
N THR A 82 3.47 -13.24 -1.76
CA THR A 82 2.25 -13.87 -1.21
C THR A 82 2.53 -14.96 -0.17
N CYS A 83 3.73 -15.54 -0.18
CA CYS A 83 4.20 -16.49 0.82
C CYS A 83 4.53 -15.88 2.19
N GLY A 84 4.57 -14.54 2.30
CA GLY A 84 4.88 -13.81 3.53
C GLY A 84 6.33 -13.92 4.01
N ILE A 85 7.20 -14.61 3.26
CA ILE A 85 8.62 -14.78 3.59
C ILE A 85 9.43 -13.75 2.79
N PHE A 86 9.97 -12.76 3.51
CA PHE A 86 10.84 -11.77 2.92
C PHE A 86 12.11 -12.42 2.35
N GLY A 87 12.40 -12.20 1.06
CA GLY A 87 13.53 -12.82 0.34
C GLY A 87 13.14 -13.94 -0.63
N CYS A 88 11.90 -14.44 -0.58
CA CYS A 88 11.32 -15.31 -1.63
C CYS A 88 10.71 -14.50 -2.79
N GLY A 89 10.60 -13.19 -2.59
CA GLY A 89 10.02 -12.15 -3.43
C GLY A 89 10.02 -10.86 -2.62
N GLY A 90 9.43 -9.80 -3.14
CA GLY A 90 9.43 -8.51 -2.46
C GLY A 90 10.51 -7.59 -2.96
N TYR A 91 10.32 -6.31 -2.65
CA TYR A 91 11.33 -5.30 -2.89
C TYR A 91 11.34 -4.25 -1.81
N TYR A 92 12.51 -3.63 -1.68
CA TYR A 92 12.69 -2.50 -0.78
C TYR A 92 12.33 -1.20 -1.49
N VAL A 93 11.73 -0.30 -0.74
CA VAL A 93 11.53 1.10 -1.10
C VAL A 93 12.46 1.95 -0.25
N ASN A 94 13.32 2.73 -0.90
CA ASN A 94 14.07 3.78 -0.21
C ASN A 94 13.21 5.03 -0.14
N VAL A 95 12.89 5.45 1.09
CA VAL A 95 12.01 6.57 1.39
C VAL A 95 12.84 7.76 1.85
N VAL A 96 12.65 8.89 1.18
CA VAL A 96 13.25 10.18 1.55
C VAL A 96 12.13 11.17 1.82
N HIS A 97 12.24 11.92 2.90
CA HIS A 97 11.30 12.98 3.23
C HIS A 97 11.92 14.34 2.90
N ASN A 98 11.23 15.11 2.08
CA ASN A 98 11.49 16.53 1.89
C ASN A 98 10.40 17.35 2.60
N TYR A 99 10.52 18.68 2.52
CA TYR A 99 9.54 19.58 3.12
C TYR A 99 8.13 19.38 2.52
N GLU A 100 8.03 19.33 1.19
CA GLU A 100 6.73 19.25 0.48
C GLU A 100 6.39 17.86 -0.04
N THR A 101 7.39 16.97 -0.13
CA THR A 101 7.27 15.69 -0.82
C THR A 101 7.84 14.52 -0.05
N MET A 102 7.30 13.35 -0.32
CA MET A 102 7.89 12.06 0.00
C MET A 102 8.37 11.42 -1.30
N ILE A 103 9.62 10.96 -1.32
CA ILE A 103 10.21 10.30 -2.49
C ILE A 103 10.37 8.81 -2.20
N TRP A 104 9.87 7.99 -3.11
CA TRP A 104 10.13 6.55 -3.14
C TRP A 104 11.12 6.24 -4.25
N THR A 105 12.15 5.47 -3.93
CA THR A 105 13.07 4.91 -4.94
C THR A 105 13.12 3.40 -4.81
N THR A 106 12.88 2.71 -5.92
CA THR A 106 12.94 1.24 -6.03
C THR A 106 14.14 0.82 -6.86
N GLN A 107 14.62 -0.42 -6.67
CA GLN A 107 15.73 -0.93 -7.48
C GLN A 107 15.28 -1.40 -8.88
N GLN A 108 14.05 -1.87 -8.97
CA GLN A 108 13.43 -2.40 -10.17
C GLN A 108 12.10 -1.70 -10.42
N SER A 109 11.58 -1.80 -11.65
CA SER A 109 10.25 -1.29 -11.95
C SER A 109 9.22 -2.00 -11.08
N PRO A 110 8.40 -1.26 -10.31
CA PRO A 110 7.40 -1.87 -9.45
C PRO A 110 6.11 -2.21 -10.22
N PHE A 111 6.04 -1.90 -11.52
CA PHE A 111 4.83 -2.03 -12.32
C PHE A 111 4.62 -3.45 -12.86
N MET A 112 3.35 -3.86 -12.94
CA MET A 112 2.97 -5.12 -13.59
C MET A 112 3.37 -5.13 -15.07
N GLU A 113 3.15 -4.00 -15.77
CA GLU A 113 3.49 -3.87 -17.18
C GLU A 113 4.95 -3.42 -17.37
N ARG A 114 5.80 -4.35 -17.84
CA ARG A 114 7.25 -4.11 -18.00
C ARG A 114 7.61 -3.13 -19.13
N THR A 115 6.66 -2.76 -19.97
CA THR A 115 6.84 -1.77 -21.05
C THR A 115 6.87 -0.34 -20.51
N ILE A 116 6.34 -0.12 -19.29
CA ILE A 116 6.32 1.18 -18.64
C ILE A 116 7.76 1.57 -18.29
N LYS A 117 8.30 2.54 -19.04
CA LYS A 117 9.59 3.14 -18.75
C LYS A 117 9.45 4.04 -17.52
N SER A 118 10.02 3.60 -16.41
CA SER A 118 10.04 4.33 -15.14
C SER A 118 11.47 4.69 -14.75
N SER A 119 11.64 5.85 -14.12
CA SER A 119 12.87 6.25 -13.45
C SER A 119 13.12 5.46 -12.15
N ASN A 120 12.16 4.61 -11.74
CA ASN A 120 12.11 3.94 -10.43
C ASN A 120 12.20 4.92 -9.24
N LYS A 121 11.94 6.20 -9.50
CA LYS A 121 11.90 7.28 -8.52
C LYS A 121 10.57 7.98 -8.66
N PHE A 122 9.78 7.95 -7.60
CA PHE A 122 8.45 8.52 -7.54
C PHE A 122 8.41 9.61 -6.47
N VAL A 123 7.84 10.76 -6.79
CA VAL A 123 7.81 11.97 -5.97
C VAL A 123 6.36 12.32 -5.67
N PHE A 124 5.89 11.97 -4.47
CA PHE A 124 4.54 12.24 -4.01
C PHE A 124 4.50 13.53 -3.19
N SER A 125 3.45 14.34 -3.32
CA SER A 125 3.21 15.39 -2.33
C SER A 125 2.79 14.80 -1.00
N TRP A 126 3.12 15.49 0.10
CA TRP A 126 2.57 15.11 1.41
C TRP A 126 1.04 15.13 1.43
N ARG A 127 0.41 16.02 0.67
CA ARG A 127 -1.04 16.03 0.49
C ARG A 127 -1.55 14.71 -0.11
N ASN A 128 -0.95 14.24 -1.22
CA ASN A 128 -1.34 12.97 -1.81
C ASN A 128 -1.09 11.79 -0.85
N ILE A 129 0.05 11.76 -0.15
CA ILE A 129 0.35 10.72 0.85
C ILE A 129 -0.69 10.72 1.97
N ILE A 130 -1.12 11.89 2.43
CA ILE A 130 -2.15 12.04 3.44
C ILE A 130 -3.49 11.50 2.93
N GLU A 131 -3.95 11.97 1.77
CA GLU A 131 -5.22 11.54 1.16
C GLU A 131 -5.24 10.01 0.95
N PHE A 132 -4.15 9.46 0.42
CA PHE A 132 -3.95 8.01 0.27
C PHE A 132 -4.02 7.26 1.61
N THR A 133 -3.36 7.79 2.65
CA THR A 133 -3.27 7.13 3.95
C THR A 133 -4.63 7.12 4.65
N GLU A 134 -5.39 8.20 4.52
CA GLU A 134 -6.76 8.30 5.04
C GLU A 134 -7.68 7.30 4.34
N GLU A 135 -7.60 7.21 3.00
CA GLU A 135 -8.36 6.22 2.25
C GLU A 135 -8.00 4.80 2.70
N LEU A 136 -6.70 4.50 2.88
CA LEU A 136 -6.24 3.19 3.37
C LEU A 136 -6.81 2.86 4.76
N ILE A 137 -6.74 3.80 5.70
CA ILE A 137 -7.30 3.60 7.05
C ILE A 137 -8.82 3.35 6.96
N GLN A 138 -9.54 4.14 6.18
CA GLN A 138 -10.98 3.98 6.00
C GLN A 138 -11.32 2.59 5.45
N ARG A 139 -10.61 2.10 4.42
CA ARG A 139 -10.82 0.76 3.86
C ARG A 139 -10.53 -0.34 4.88
N LEU A 140 -9.52 -0.17 5.71
CA LEU A 140 -9.21 -1.11 6.78
C LEU A 140 -10.27 -1.09 7.91
N GLU A 141 -10.91 0.06 8.18
CA GLU A 141 -12.06 0.16 9.11
C GLU A 141 -13.31 -0.54 8.56
N GLU A 142 -13.59 -0.38 7.26
CA GLU A 142 -14.64 -1.12 6.55
C GLU A 142 -14.41 -2.63 6.66
N LEU A 143 -13.17 -3.07 6.40
CA LEU A 143 -12.77 -4.47 6.55
C LEU A 143 -12.90 -4.96 8.01
N LYS A 144 -12.44 -4.17 9.00
CA LYS A 144 -12.59 -4.50 10.43
C LYS A 144 -14.05 -4.73 10.80
N SER A 145 -14.92 -3.84 10.38
CA SER A 145 -16.36 -3.93 10.64
C SER A 145 -16.95 -5.20 10.02
N LEU A 146 -16.56 -5.54 8.79
CA LEU A 146 -16.99 -6.76 8.11
C LEU A 146 -16.47 -8.02 8.83
N MET A 147 -15.20 -8.05 9.23
CA MET A 147 -14.59 -9.17 9.96
C MET A 147 -15.29 -9.41 11.30
N ILE A 148 -15.47 -8.35 12.11
CA ILE A 148 -16.14 -8.42 13.42
C ILE A 148 -17.58 -8.92 13.27
N SER A 149 -18.34 -8.39 12.30
CA SER A 149 -19.73 -8.82 12.06
C SER A 149 -19.85 -10.30 11.68
N ASN A 150 -18.79 -10.89 11.12
CA ASN A 150 -18.70 -12.31 10.78
C ASN A 150 -17.93 -13.13 11.84
N LYS A 151 -17.63 -12.55 13.01
CA LYS A 151 -16.85 -13.17 14.11
C LYS A 151 -15.47 -13.67 13.68
N LEU A 152 -14.85 -12.98 12.73
CA LEU A 152 -13.50 -13.24 12.25
C LEU A 152 -12.51 -12.30 12.94
N GLU A 153 -11.28 -12.79 13.12
CA GLU A 153 -10.20 -12.03 13.74
C GLU A 153 -9.66 -10.95 12.80
N PHE A 154 -9.58 -9.70 13.27
CA PHE A 154 -8.95 -8.60 12.55
C PHE A 154 -7.60 -8.28 13.18
N ARG A 155 -6.53 -8.23 12.37
CA ARG A 155 -5.14 -8.22 12.86
C ARG A 155 -4.40 -6.89 12.69
N TYR A 156 -5.01 -5.88 12.07
CA TYR A 156 -4.37 -4.59 11.86
C TYR A 156 -4.53 -3.65 13.05
N ASP A 157 -3.47 -2.90 13.33
CA ASP A 157 -3.42 -1.93 14.42
C ASP A 157 -3.85 -0.53 13.94
N LEU A 158 -5.16 -0.36 13.76
CA LEU A 158 -5.72 0.88 13.21
C LEU A 158 -5.52 2.09 14.12
N GLU A 159 -5.46 1.89 15.43
CA GLU A 159 -5.24 2.99 16.38
C GLU A 159 -3.82 3.52 16.23
N LYS A 160 -2.82 2.63 16.17
CA LYS A 160 -1.44 3.02 15.83
C LYS A 160 -1.35 3.75 14.49
N TYR A 161 -2.06 3.31 13.46
CA TYR A 161 -2.04 3.95 12.14
C TYR A 161 -2.65 5.36 12.18
N LYS A 162 -3.75 5.55 12.93
CA LYS A 162 -4.34 6.87 13.16
C LYS A 162 -3.41 7.79 13.94
N ASP A 163 -2.74 7.29 14.97
CA ASP A 163 -1.79 8.07 15.76
C ASP A 163 -0.62 8.57 14.90
N ILE A 164 -0.04 7.69 14.09
CA ILE A 164 0.99 8.05 13.11
C ILE A 164 0.47 9.12 12.16
N MET A 165 -0.75 8.97 11.66
CA MET A 165 -1.36 9.92 10.73
C MET A 165 -1.51 11.32 11.36
N GLN A 166 -1.94 11.39 12.62
CA GLN A 166 -2.03 12.66 13.35
C GLN A 166 -0.65 13.30 13.54
N GLU A 167 0.36 12.50 13.91
CA GLU A 167 1.74 12.98 14.05
C GLU A 167 2.26 13.58 12.73
N ILE A 168 1.98 12.94 11.60
CA ILE A 168 2.38 13.44 10.27
C ILE A 168 1.68 14.76 9.93
N LYS A 169 0.36 14.86 10.13
CA LYS A 169 -0.38 16.11 9.88
C LYS A 169 0.20 17.28 10.69
N ILE A 170 0.50 17.05 11.97
CA ILE A 170 1.12 18.05 12.86
C ILE A 170 2.51 18.43 12.35
N LYS A 171 3.38 17.45 12.09
CA LYS A 171 4.77 17.70 11.62
C LYS A 171 4.82 18.46 10.30
N ARG A 172 3.88 18.19 9.40
CA ARG A 172 3.85 18.78 8.05
C ARG A 172 3.06 20.10 7.98
N ARG A 173 2.43 20.53 9.09
CA ARG A 173 1.59 21.75 9.16
C ARG A 173 0.50 21.79 8.09
N LEU A 174 0.00 20.63 7.70
CA LEU A 174 -1.10 20.49 6.76
C LEU A 174 -2.37 20.46 7.62
N GLN A 175 -2.95 21.64 7.83
CA GLN A 175 -4.27 21.84 8.45
C GLN A 175 -5.35 21.80 7.37
#